data_AF-A0A938KV40-F1
#
_entry.id   AF-A0A938KV40-F1
#
_cell.length_a   1.000
_cell.length_b   1.000
_cell.length_c   1.000
_cell.angle_alpha   90.00
_cell.angle_beta   90.00
_cell.angle_gamma   90.00
#
_symmetry.space_group_name_H-M   'P 1'
#
loop_
_entity.id
_entity.type
_entity.pdbx_description
1 polymer ?
#
loop_
_entity_poly.entity_id
_entity_poly.type
_entity_poly.pdbx_seq_one_letter_code
_entity_poly.pdbx_strand_id
1 'polypeptide(L)'
;MNTQYNVAGSINVYFLSLSAMSLCGFAYYPGSGSPAQTNRQGAIYMALGCSNPGNSTFAHEMGHFLSLPHPFDQTSGNPQATWAERVTRNPNEIAPRLPSNCATAGDRFCDTPADFRDARWNCPSGGGSAQDINGDLFQPLGRLFMSYANDACQDSFTVEQKAAMRSTVTATGPRSYLLTPPMPTYDTVVGTPAIHEPLNQTYGLPVNYLRFRWGSVPGATQYVLRIRWFTTPAQEFLVSDTQFLYTGGGQLLSNKVYRWSVQALNPRSVCAPFSTEWFFGTASSAVHLGSAVKCPGDTVQLEVLHSDLTGVQSGRLKLDLPLGMMRYSSFQAVNAQATGLQVTAYPSSASGTLYTDSLIIAWNNPSAVNWTGGPLLRLRLVLPAGVNWPSGGLQPAWDTLTGNCRISGSGGQRLPMIYFSGQITGGNCNALNGRLVYDNNAQTPMAGTTVRVRDPLLVLVGNSVCDATGAFGWNSLPATTVTPEWTYVVNWGGVNATDALLVSRTFANLMSLTGLRAVAADVNANGVVNNTDALLISRRVSGLGGAFAGGDWV
;
A
#
# COMPACT_ATOMS: atom_id res chain seq x y z
N MET A 1 -8.57 1.96 35.76
CA MET A 1 -8.24 1.68 34.35
C MET A 1 -8.79 2.78 33.45
N ASN A 2 -10.11 2.90 33.29
CA ASN A 2 -10.71 3.85 32.32
C ASN A 2 -10.34 5.30 32.58
N THR A 3 -10.43 5.75 33.84
CA THR A 3 -10.04 7.13 34.22
C THR A 3 -8.60 7.46 33.87
N GLN A 4 -7.72 6.45 33.86
CA GLN A 4 -6.29 6.61 33.65
C GLN A 4 -5.89 6.51 32.18
N TYR A 5 -6.49 5.57 31.44
CA TYR A 5 -6.03 5.19 30.10
C TYR A 5 -7.00 5.56 28.98
N ASN A 6 -8.25 5.96 29.29
CA ASN A 6 -9.16 6.37 28.22
C ASN A 6 -8.67 7.66 27.56
N VAL A 7 -8.46 7.56 26.26
CA VAL A 7 -8.15 8.69 25.37
C VAL A 7 -9.45 9.37 24.98
N ALA A 8 -9.49 10.70 25.09
CA ALA A 8 -10.62 11.51 24.66
C ALA A 8 -10.78 11.49 23.14
N GLY A 9 -12.02 11.57 22.65
CA GLY A 9 -12.30 11.54 21.20
C GLY A 9 -12.15 10.14 20.58
N SER A 10 -11.94 9.09 21.38
CA SER A 10 -11.63 7.74 20.89
C SER A 10 -12.62 6.69 21.39
N ILE A 11 -12.76 5.59 20.63
CA ILE A 11 -13.34 4.35 21.13
C ILE A 11 -12.23 3.58 21.84
N ASN A 12 -12.28 3.53 23.17
CA ASN A 12 -11.26 2.86 23.97
C ASN A 12 -11.56 1.35 24.05
N VAL A 13 -10.58 0.53 23.66
CA VAL A 13 -10.70 -0.94 23.62
C VAL A 13 -9.56 -1.54 24.43
N TYR A 14 -9.89 -2.41 25.38
CA TYR A 14 -8.93 -3.10 26.23
C TYR A 14 -8.91 -4.59 25.96
N PHE A 15 -7.72 -5.15 25.72
CA PHE A 15 -7.49 -6.59 25.61
C PHE A 15 -6.86 -7.11 26.90
N LEU A 16 -7.57 -7.98 27.61
CA LEU A 16 -7.14 -8.51 28.92
C LEU A 16 -7.64 -9.94 29.14
N SER A 17 -7.23 -10.56 30.24
CA SER A 17 -7.84 -11.80 30.71
C SER A 17 -9.16 -11.50 31.41
N LEU A 18 -10.27 -12.00 30.86
CA LEU A 18 -11.62 -11.90 31.45
C LEU A 18 -12.08 -13.24 32.08
N SER A 19 -11.16 -14.20 32.27
CA SER A 19 -11.49 -15.55 32.73
C SER A 19 -12.20 -15.59 34.08
N ALA A 20 -11.89 -14.66 34.99
CA ALA A 20 -12.53 -14.55 36.30
C ALA A 20 -14.03 -14.18 36.21
N MET A 21 -14.47 -13.58 35.10
CA MET A 21 -15.86 -13.19 34.86
C MET A 21 -16.59 -14.17 33.92
N SER A 22 -15.87 -15.16 33.35
CA SER A 22 -16.40 -16.09 32.34
C SER A 22 -17.01 -15.38 31.12
N LEU A 23 -16.45 -14.23 30.71
CA LEU A 23 -16.93 -13.44 29.57
C LEU A 23 -15.92 -13.42 28.41
N CYS A 24 -16.43 -13.37 27.18
CA CYS A 24 -15.62 -13.08 25.99
C CYS A 24 -15.39 -11.59 25.78
N GLY A 25 -16.32 -10.76 26.23
CA GLY A 25 -16.25 -9.30 26.14
C GLY A 25 -17.39 -8.66 26.91
N PHE A 26 -17.29 -7.34 27.06
CA PHE A 26 -18.42 -6.49 27.46
C PHE A 26 -18.15 -5.04 27.03
N ALA A 27 -19.22 -4.27 26.85
CA ALA A 27 -19.14 -2.84 26.57
C ALA A 27 -20.05 -2.02 27.48
N TYR A 28 -19.70 -0.74 27.64
CA TYR A 28 -20.56 0.23 28.30
C TYR A 28 -21.52 0.88 27.29
N TYR A 29 -22.82 0.79 27.58
CA TYR A 29 -23.85 1.57 26.88
C TYR A 29 -23.58 3.08 27.00
N PRO A 30 -24.06 3.90 26.06
CA PRO A 30 -23.97 5.36 26.18
C PRO A 30 -24.61 5.85 27.49
N GLY A 31 -23.97 6.80 28.17
CA GLY A 31 -24.43 7.30 29.48
C GLY A 31 -24.03 6.40 30.66
N SER A 32 -23.57 5.17 30.40
CA SER A 32 -23.04 4.26 31.41
C SER A 32 -21.52 4.22 31.38
N GLY A 33 -20.91 3.94 32.53
CA GLY A 33 -19.48 3.70 32.63
C GLY A 33 -18.65 4.90 33.08
N SER A 34 -17.43 4.58 33.50
CA SER A 34 -16.44 5.53 34.00
C SER A 34 -15.38 5.81 32.92
N PRO A 35 -14.80 7.02 32.87
CA PRO A 35 -15.21 8.23 33.61
C PRO A 35 -16.54 8.79 33.09
N ALA A 36 -17.27 9.56 33.91
CA ALA A 36 -18.55 10.18 33.52
C ALA A 36 -18.41 11.26 32.43
N GLN A 37 -17.18 11.65 32.09
CA GLN A 37 -16.89 12.61 31.04
C GLN A 37 -17.26 12.02 29.68
N THR A 38 -18.23 12.64 29.02
CA THR A 38 -18.82 12.17 27.77
C THR A 38 -17.78 11.83 26.70
N ASN A 39 -16.77 12.69 26.52
CA ASN A 39 -15.76 12.54 25.47
C ASN A 39 -14.79 11.36 25.62
N ARG A 40 -14.86 10.62 26.73
CA ARG A 40 -14.07 9.41 26.99
C ARG A 40 -14.81 8.41 27.88
N GLN A 41 -16.14 8.41 27.84
CA GLN A 41 -16.97 7.61 28.74
C GLN A 41 -16.93 6.13 28.38
N GLY A 42 -16.69 5.25 29.35
CA GLY A 42 -16.72 3.81 29.14
C GLY A 42 -15.66 3.30 28.16
N ALA A 43 -15.76 2.03 27.80
CA ALA A 43 -14.83 1.30 26.94
C ALA A 43 -15.45 -0.02 26.47
N ILE A 44 -14.78 -0.68 25.54
CA ILE A 44 -15.02 -2.07 25.13
C ILE A 44 -13.91 -2.94 25.73
N TYR A 45 -14.26 -4.09 26.29
CA TYR A 45 -13.32 -5.05 26.85
C TYR A 45 -13.41 -6.35 26.09
N MET A 46 -12.25 -6.89 25.75
CA MET A 46 -12.11 -8.09 24.94
C MET A 46 -11.23 -9.10 25.68
N ALA A 47 -11.71 -10.33 25.77
CA ALA A 47 -10.88 -11.45 26.18
C ALA A 47 -9.91 -11.80 25.05
N LEU A 48 -8.63 -11.99 25.39
CA LEU A 48 -7.60 -12.37 24.41
C LEU A 48 -7.99 -13.62 23.60
N GLY A 49 -8.52 -14.65 24.26
CA GLY A 49 -8.96 -15.90 23.61
C GLY A 49 -10.16 -15.74 22.68
N CYS A 50 -10.97 -14.69 22.87
CA CYS A 50 -12.13 -14.40 22.02
C CYS A 50 -11.84 -13.33 20.95
N SER A 51 -10.57 -12.94 20.77
CA SER A 51 -10.14 -11.92 19.80
C SER A 51 -9.43 -12.50 18.57
N ASN A 52 -9.54 -13.81 18.36
CA ASN A 52 -8.90 -14.50 17.23
C ASN A 52 -9.66 -14.23 15.92
N PRO A 53 -8.99 -14.38 14.75
CA PRO A 53 -9.65 -14.28 13.46
C PRO A 53 -10.87 -15.20 13.34
N GLY A 54 -11.98 -14.65 12.85
CA GLY A 54 -13.25 -15.37 12.70
C GLY A 54 -14.24 -15.20 13.85
N ASN A 55 -13.83 -14.60 14.97
CA ASN A 55 -14.74 -14.30 16.08
C ASN A 55 -15.54 -13.02 15.83
N SER A 56 -16.76 -12.98 16.34
CA SER A 56 -17.70 -11.84 16.18
C SER A 56 -17.87 -11.00 17.44
N THR A 57 -17.22 -11.37 18.56
CA THR A 57 -17.35 -10.69 19.86
C THR A 57 -17.10 -9.19 19.76
N PHE A 58 -16.07 -8.75 19.03
CA PHE A 58 -15.79 -7.31 18.93
C PHE A 58 -16.91 -6.55 18.21
N ALA A 59 -17.51 -7.14 17.17
CA ALA A 59 -18.66 -6.54 16.49
C ALA A 59 -19.88 -6.48 17.42
N HIS A 60 -20.12 -7.55 18.20
CA HIS A 60 -21.17 -7.59 19.22
C HIS A 60 -21.01 -6.47 20.26
N GLU A 61 -19.83 -6.36 20.87
CA GLU A 61 -19.57 -5.33 21.89
C GLU A 61 -19.59 -3.91 21.32
N MET A 62 -19.16 -3.73 20.06
CA MET A 62 -19.31 -2.46 19.35
C MET A 62 -20.78 -2.07 19.19
N GLY A 63 -21.67 -3.05 18.95
CA GLY A 63 -23.11 -2.84 18.92
C GLY A 63 -23.63 -2.25 20.24
N HIS A 64 -23.32 -2.88 21.38
CA HIS A 64 -23.69 -2.36 22.71
C HIS A 64 -23.11 -0.97 22.98
N PHE A 65 -21.83 -0.75 22.67
CA PHE A 65 -21.19 0.55 22.81
C PHE A 65 -21.92 1.65 22.02
N LEU A 66 -22.52 1.27 20.89
CA LEU A 66 -23.31 2.11 19.99
C LEU A 66 -24.82 2.01 20.23
N SER A 67 -25.24 1.58 21.43
CA SER A 67 -26.62 1.56 21.94
C SER A 67 -27.52 0.43 21.46
N LEU A 68 -26.99 -0.66 20.89
CA LEU A 68 -27.80 -1.80 20.51
C LEU A 68 -28.06 -2.74 21.71
N PRO A 69 -29.33 -3.06 22.04
CA PRO A 69 -29.69 -4.15 22.93
C PRO A 69 -29.53 -5.53 22.28
N HIS A 70 -29.66 -6.58 23.08
CA HIS A 70 -29.78 -7.93 22.55
C HIS A 70 -31.20 -8.16 21.98
N PRO A 71 -31.38 -8.91 20.88
CA PRO A 71 -32.70 -9.26 20.32
C PRO A 71 -33.65 -9.92 21.32
N PHE A 72 -33.08 -10.60 22.32
CA PHE A 72 -33.84 -11.29 23.36
C PHE A 72 -34.14 -10.44 24.60
N ASP A 73 -33.69 -9.19 24.66
CA ASP A 73 -33.94 -8.30 25.80
C ASP A 73 -35.44 -8.13 26.02
N GLN A 74 -35.91 -8.23 27.26
CA GLN A 74 -37.34 -8.21 27.62
C GLN A 74 -38.18 -9.36 27.03
N THR A 75 -37.57 -10.40 26.47
CA THR A 75 -38.29 -11.60 26.01
C THR A 75 -37.72 -12.86 26.65
N SER A 76 -36.42 -12.90 26.92
CA SER A 76 -35.77 -14.02 27.62
C SER A 76 -36.38 -14.27 29.00
N GLY A 77 -36.41 -15.54 29.40
CA GLY A 77 -36.98 -16.01 30.67
C GLY A 77 -38.51 -16.07 30.73
N ASN A 78 -39.25 -15.27 29.97
CA ASN A 78 -40.73 -15.34 29.90
C ASN A 78 -41.29 -14.97 28.51
N PRO A 79 -41.07 -15.81 27.49
CA PRO A 79 -41.44 -15.51 26.10
C PRO A 79 -42.94 -15.38 25.84
N GLN A 80 -43.79 -15.84 26.77
CA GLN A 80 -45.25 -15.76 26.68
C GLN A 80 -45.83 -14.60 27.50
N ALA A 81 -45.00 -13.76 28.12
CA ALA A 81 -45.48 -12.61 28.86
C ALA A 81 -46.18 -11.60 27.93
N THR A 82 -47.13 -10.85 28.47
CA THR A 82 -47.86 -9.81 27.72
C THR A 82 -46.96 -8.68 27.20
N TRP A 83 -45.83 -8.46 27.87
CA TRP A 83 -44.79 -7.48 27.53
C TRP A 83 -43.64 -8.03 26.70
N ALA A 84 -43.53 -9.36 26.55
CA ALA A 84 -42.52 -9.98 25.71
C ALA A 84 -42.74 -9.63 24.23
N GLU A 85 -41.66 -9.67 23.45
CA GLU A 85 -41.77 -9.41 22.02
C GLU A 85 -42.55 -10.53 21.32
N ARG A 86 -43.52 -10.14 20.50
CA ARG A 86 -44.35 -11.06 19.74
C ARG A 86 -43.69 -11.37 18.40
N VAL A 87 -43.85 -12.61 17.93
CA VAL A 87 -43.29 -13.06 16.66
C VAL A 87 -43.96 -12.36 15.48
N THR A 88 -45.28 -12.12 15.58
CA THR A 88 -46.02 -11.41 14.54
C THR A 88 -45.48 -9.99 14.30
N ARG A 89 -45.41 -9.61 13.02
CA ARG A 89 -45.12 -8.25 12.54
C ARG A 89 -46.38 -7.54 12.03
N ASN A 90 -47.55 -8.16 12.21
CA ASN A 90 -48.81 -7.58 11.79
C ASN A 90 -49.40 -6.68 12.91
N PRO A 91 -49.58 -5.37 12.69
CA PRO A 91 -50.21 -4.49 13.67
C PRO A 91 -51.74 -4.64 13.70
N ASN A 92 -52.35 -5.36 12.74
CA ASN A 92 -53.79 -5.51 12.58
C ASN A 92 -54.25 -6.97 12.84
N GLU A 93 -53.64 -7.65 13.80
CA GLU A 93 -54.09 -8.98 14.23
C GLU A 93 -55.55 -8.93 14.73
N ILE A 94 -56.31 -9.98 14.44
CA ILE A 94 -57.72 -10.10 14.84
C ILE A 94 -57.77 -10.96 16.12
N ALA A 95 -58.59 -10.53 17.08
CA ALA A 95 -58.79 -11.23 18.34
C ALA A 95 -59.14 -12.73 18.10
N PRO A 96 -58.57 -13.67 18.88
CA PRO A 96 -57.87 -13.45 20.15
C PRO A 96 -56.36 -13.11 20.03
N ARG A 97 -55.80 -13.04 18.82
CA ARG A 97 -54.38 -12.71 18.62
C ARG A 97 -54.11 -11.25 18.95
N LEU A 98 -52.93 -11.00 19.52
CA LEU A 98 -52.46 -9.66 19.89
C LEU A 98 -51.60 -9.07 18.77
N PRO A 99 -51.79 -7.78 18.41
CA PRO A 99 -50.96 -7.08 17.43
C PRO A 99 -49.46 -7.09 17.73
N SER A 100 -48.65 -6.86 16.69
CA SER A 100 -47.19 -6.70 16.81
C SER A 100 -46.79 -5.60 17.81
N ASN A 101 -45.74 -5.84 18.61
CA ASN A 101 -45.20 -4.89 19.59
C ASN A 101 -43.67 -4.67 19.48
N CYS A 102 -43.06 -5.05 18.34
CA CYS A 102 -41.61 -4.95 18.09
C CYS A 102 -41.04 -3.54 18.24
N ALA A 103 -41.85 -2.48 18.17
CA ALA A 103 -41.36 -1.11 18.39
C ALA A 103 -41.13 -0.77 19.89
N THR A 104 -41.63 -1.58 20.80
CA THR A 104 -41.62 -1.29 22.25
C THR A 104 -41.11 -2.43 23.13
N ALA A 105 -41.19 -3.67 22.65
CA ALA A 105 -40.69 -4.89 23.30
C ALA A 105 -39.47 -5.44 22.55
N GLY A 106 -38.77 -6.41 23.13
CA GLY A 106 -37.57 -6.98 22.52
C GLY A 106 -36.40 -5.99 22.52
N ASP A 107 -35.63 -6.04 21.43
CA ASP A 107 -34.60 -5.05 21.12
C ASP A 107 -35.15 -3.72 20.57
N ARG A 108 -36.46 -3.62 20.40
CA ARG A 108 -37.18 -2.47 19.82
C ARG A 108 -36.90 -2.22 18.34
N PHE A 109 -36.50 -3.25 17.60
CA PHE A 109 -36.38 -3.22 16.15
C PHE A 109 -37.42 -4.15 15.53
N CYS A 110 -38.10 -3.69 14.48
CA CYS A 110 -39.10 -4.49 13.78
C CYS A 110 -38.51 -5.27 12.59
N ASP A 111 -37.29 -4.92 12.15
CA ASP A 111 -36.53 -5.64 11.12
C ASP A 111 -35.60 -6.74 11.67
N THR A 112 -35.50 -6.87 12.99
CA THR A 112 -34.91 -8.01 13.70
C THR A 112 -36.04 -9.00 14.01
N PRO A 113 -35.91 -10.31 13.76
CA PRO A 113 -36.90 -11.28 14.23
C PRO A 113 -36.86 -11.44 15.75
N ALA A 114 -38.02 -11.68 16.36
CA ALA A 114 -38.14 -11.85 17.81
C ALA A 114 -37.26 -13.02 18.29
N ASP A 115 -36.54 -12.81 19.39
CA ASP A 115 -35.62 -13.77 20.00
C ASP A 115 -35.90 -13.90 21.50
N PHE A 116 -35.57 -15.05 22.09
CA PHE A 116 -35.66 -15.31 23.53
C PHE A 116 -34.39 -15.96 24.09
N ARG A 117 -33.40 -16.27 23.24
CA ARG A 117 -32.20 -17.05 23.57
C ARG A 117 -31.12 -16.19 24.20
N ASP A 118 -31.09 -16.17 25.52
CA ASP A 118 -30.04 -15.54 26.35
C ASP A 118 -28.80 -16.43 26.58
N ALA A 119 -28.73 -17.59 25.94
CA ALA A 119 -27.60 -18.52 26.00
C ALA A 119 -27.10 -18.87 24.59
N ARG A 120 -25.83 -19.30 24.49
CA ARG A 120 -25.22 -19.69 23.21
C ARG A 120 -25.96 -20.83 22.53
N TRP A 121 -26.15 -20.72 21.20
CA TRP A 121 -26.88 -21.71 20.42
C TRP A 121 -26.31 -21.90 19.00
N ASN A 122 -26.53 -23.09 18.43
CA ASN A 122 -26.09 -23.46 17.08
C ASN A 122 -27.14 -23.08 16.03
N CYS A 123 -26.75 -22.33 15.00
CA CYS A 123 -27.62 -22.06 13.85
C CYS A 123 -27.77 -23.29 12.93
N PRO A 124 -28.86 -23.39 12.12
CA PRO A 124 -29.91 -22.39 11.93
C PRO A 124 -31.08 -22.47 12.92
N SER A 125 -31.23 -23.56 13.68
CA SER A 125 -32.47 -23.84 14.42
C SER A 125 -32.46 -23.33 15.87
N GLY A 126 -32.47 -22.00 16.05
CA GLY A 126 -32.47 -21.38 17.39
C GLY A 126 -33.81 -21.45 18.13
N GLY A 127 -34.94 -21.52 17.42
CA GLY A 127 -36.28 -21.37 17.98
C GLY A 127 -36.75 -22.51 18.90
N GLY A 128 -36.37 -23.75 18.58
CA GLY A 128 -36.86 -24.94 19.27
C GLY A 128 -38.41 -25.00 19.26
N SER A 129 -39.00 -25.27 20.43
CA SER A 129 -40.46 -25.32 20.64
C SER A 129 -41.02 -24.10 21.38
N ALA A 130 -40.22 -23.05 21.57
CA ALA A 130 -40.67 -21.85 22.29
C ALA A 130 -41.67 -21.06 21.42
N GLN A 131 -42.75 -20.64 22.06
CA GLN A 131 -43.83 -19.86 21.44
C GLN A 131 -44.02 -18.55 22.17
N ASP A 132 -44.49 -17.53 21.46
CA ASP A 132 -44.95 -16.30 22.07
C ASP A 132 -46.36 -16.45 22.66
N ILE A 133 -46.93 -15.36 23.16
CA ILE A 133 -48.28 -15.33 23.72
C ILE A 133 -49.39 -15.62 22.67
N ASN A 134 -49.10 -15.44 21.38
CA ASN A 134 -50.02 -15.76 20.28
C ASN A 134 -49.93 -17.23 19.83
N GLY A 135 -49.01 -18.00 20.41
CA GLY A 135 -48.72 -19.38 20.03
C GLY A 135 -47.79 -19.51 18.82
N ASP A 136 -47.20 -18.40 18.35
CA ASP A 136 -46.30 -18.40 17.20
C ASP A 136 -44.91 -18.87 17.64
N LEU A 137 -44.30 -19.78 16.89
CA LEU A 137 -42.95 -20.28 17.18
C LEU A 137 -41.89 -19.20 16.92
N PHE A 138 -41.00 -18.98 17.89
CA PHE A 138 -39.84 -18.10 17.70
C PHE A 138 -38.92 -18.63 16.60
N GLN A 139 -38.37 -17.73 15.79
CA GLN A 139 -37.34 -18.04 14.79
C GLN A 139 -36.16 -17.06 14.91
N PRO A 140 -35.31 -17.19 15.95
CA PRO A 140 -34.14 -16.35 16.14
C PRO A 140 -33.22 -16.33 14.92
N LEU A 141 -32.75 -15.16 14.54
CA LEU A 141 -31.91 -14.98 13.37
C LEU A 141 -30.43 -15.00 13.73
N GLY A 142 -29.78 -16.14 13.50
CA GLY A 142 -28.39 -16.37 13.96
C GLY A 142 -27.31 -15.57 13.25
N ARG A 143 -27.64 -14.83 12.18
CA ARG A 143 -26.68 -13.99 11.45
C ARG A 143 -26.44 -12.62 12.06
N LEU A 144 -27.27 -12.24 13.03
CA LEU A 144 -27.17 -10.94 13.69
C LEU A 144 -26.02 -10.96 14.70
N PHE A 145 -25.15 -9.94 14.64
CA PHE A 145 -24.07 -9.79 15.61
C PHE A 145 -24.60 -9.65 17.04
N MET A 146 -25.79 -9.07 17.23
CA MET A 146 -26.39 -8.91 18.57
C MET A 146 -27.06 -10.19 19.10
N SER A 147 -27.16 -11.28 18.33
CA SER A 147 -27.66 -12.56 18.84
C SER A 147 -26.55 -13.34 19.57
N TYR A 148 -26.93 -14.31 20.40
CA TYR A 148 -26.02 -15.30 20.98
C TYR A 148 -25.87 -16.58 20.14
N ALA A 149 -26.24 -16.55 18.86
CA ALA A 149 -25.83 -17.59 17.93
C ALA A 149 -24.30 -17.73 17.89
N ASN A 150 -23.77 -18.91 17.57
CA ASN A 150 -22.32 -19.06 17.43
C ASN A 150 -21.71 -18.14 16.36
N ASP A 151 -20.47 -17.72 16.58
CA ASP A 151 -19.76 -16.73 15.75
C ASP A 151 -19.73 -17.09 14.25
N ALA A 152 -19.64 -18.39 13.92
CA ALA A 152 -19.66 -18.89 12.54
C ALA A 152 -20.94 -18.54 11.76
N CYS A 153 -22.01 -18.17 12.46
CA CYS A 153 -23.28 -17.79 11.88
C CYS A 153 -23.39 -16.28 11.61
N GLN A 154 -22.62 -15.46 12.33
CA GLN A 154 -22.83 -14.02 12.45
C GLN A 154 -22.08 -13.23 11.39
N ASP A 155 -22.79 -12.32 10.70
CA ASP A 155 -22.20 -11.53 9.61
C ASP A 155 -22.76 -10.11 9.47
N SER A 156 -23.77 -9.71 10.25
CA SER A 156 -24.50 -8.48 9.97
C SER A 156 -25.22 -7.83 11.14
N PHE A 157 -25.50 -6.53 10.94
CA PHE A 157 -26.55 -5.78 11.61
C PHE A 157 -27.71 -5.54 10.63
N THR A 158 -28.93 -5.41 11.15
CA THR A 158 -30.10 -5.02 10.35
C THR A 158 -30.04 -3.54 9.92
N VAL A 159 -31.03 -3.08 9.15
CA VAL A 159 -31.08 -1.68 8.69
C VAL A 159 -31.39 -0.75 9.86
N GLU A 160 -32.36 -1.13 10.71
CA GLU A 160 -32.74 -0.34 11.89
C GLU A 160 -31.63 -0.32 12.95
N GLN A 161 -30.96 -1.45 13.18
CA GLN A 161 -29.77 -1.50 14.06
C GLN A 161 -28.68 -0.55 13.55
N LYS A 162 -28.36 -0.56 12.25
CA LYS A 162 -27.39 0.38 11.67
C LYS A 162 -27.83 1.84 11.81
N ALA A 163 -29.13 2.11 11.66
CA ALA A 163 -29.68 3.46 11.85
C ALA A 163 -29.55 3.93 13.30
N ALA A 164 -29.83 3.06 14.28
CA ALA A 164 -29.65 3.35 15.70
C ALA A 164 -28.17 3.56 16.07
N MET A 165 -27.26 2.71 15.59
CA MET A 165 -25.82 2.92 15.79
C MET A 165 -25.35 4.28 15.23
N ARG A 166 -25.87 4.68 14.07
CA ARG A 166 -25.57 5.99 13.47
C ARG A 166 -26.17 7.15 14.28
N SER A 167 -27.39 7.00 14.81
CA SER A 167 -28.02 8.05 15.63
C SER A 167 -27.25 8.32 16.92
N THR A 168 -26.63 7.27 17.49
CA THR A 168 -25.70 7.36 18.62
C THR A 168 -24.50 8.27 18.33
N VAL A 169 -24.04 8.33 17.08
CA VAL A 169 -22.87 9.10 16.60
C VAL A 169 -23.31 10.25 15.68
N THR A 170 -24.22 11.09 16.16
CA THR A 170 -24.63 12.35 15.52
C THR A 170 -24.11 13.56 16.31
N ALA A 171 -24.22 14.77 15.77
CA ALA A 171 -23.82 16.00 16.46
C ALA A 171 -24.50 16.16 17.83
N THR A 172 -25.73 15.64 17.99
CA THR A 172 -26.52 15.66 19.23
C THR A 172 -26.60 14.29 19.91
N GLY A 173 -25.95 13.26 19.33
CA GLY A 173 -25.97 11.91 19.86
C GLY A 173 -25.12 11.76 21.12
N PRO A 174 -25.35 10.73 21.95
CA PRO A 174 -24.62 10.52 23.19
C PRO A 174 -23.13 10.17 23.00
N ARG A 175 -22.71 9.80 21.78
CA ARG A 175 -21.31 9.58 21.39
C ARG A 175 -20.81 10.62 20.36
N SER A 176 -21.38 11.83 20.36
CA SER A 176 -21.05 12.91 19.42
C SER A 176 -19.56 13.28 19.38
N TYR A 177 -18.84 13.06 20.48
CA TYR A 177 -17.40 13.30 20.60
C TYR A 177 -16.55 12.50 19.59
N LEU A 178 -17.06 11.38 19.06
CA LEU A 178 -16.38 10.60 18.02
C LEU A 178 -16.36 11.32 16.65
N LEU A 179 -17.12 12.41 16.52
CA LEU A 179 -17.08 13.28 15.33
C LEU A 179 -16.04 14.40 15.47
N THR A 180 -15.25 14.45 16.56
CA THR A 180 -14.28 15.51 16.83
C THR A 180 -12.89 14.93 17.12
N PRO A 181 -11.86 15.26 16.32
CA PRO A 181 -11.93 16.12 15.12
C PRO A 181 -12.79 15.46 14.02
N PRO A 182 -13.37 16.26 13.11
CA PRO A 182 -14.11 15.70 11.98
C PRO A 182 -13.20 14.73 11.23
N MET A 183 -13.78 13.60 10.83
CA MET A 183 -13.07 12.65 9.97
C MET A 183 -12.49 13.42 8.77
N PRO A 184 -11.18 13.32 8.51
CA PRO A 184 -10.60 13.94 7.34
C PRO A 184 -11.35 13.49 6.09
N THR A 185 -11.47 14.38 5.11
CA THR A 185 -12.06 14.03 3.81
C THR A 185 -11.14 13.04 3.12
N TYR A 186 -11.45 11.76 3.28
CA TYR A 186 -10.80 10.69 2.52
C TYR A 186 -11.56 10.50 1.21
N ASP A 187 -10.85 10.62 0.10
CA ASP A 187 -11.36 10.21 -1.21
C ASP A 187 -11.66 8.70 -1.19
N THR A 188 -12.52 8.23 -2.09
CA THR A 188 -12.67 6.78 -2.30
C THR A 188 -11.34 6.17 -2.77
N VAL A 189 -10.97 5.02 -2.23
CA VAL A 189 -9.85 4.23 -2.79
C VAL A 189 -10.33 3.72 -4.15
N VAL A 190 -9.72 4.21 -5.24
CA VAL A 190 -10.09 3.82 -6.60
C VAL A 190 -9.01 2.91 -7.19
N GLY A 191 -9.34 1.63 -7.35
CA GLY A 191 -8.49 0.64 -8.01
C GLY A 191 -7.77 -0.32 -7.05
N THR A 192 -6.96 -1.20 -7.63
CA THR A 192 -6.12 -2.17 -6.91
C THR A 192 -4.64 -1.81 -7.06
N PRO A 193 -3.81 -2.07 -6.04
CA PRO A 193 -2.37 -1.84 -6.15
C PRO A 193 -1.76 -2.68 -7.28
N ALA A 194 -0.97 -2.02 -8.14
CA ALA A 194 -0.15 -2.71 -9.14
C ALA A 194 1.10 -3.27 -8.45
N ILE A 195 1.22 -4.60 -8.34
CA ILE A 195 2.38 -5.23 -7.70
C ILE A 195 3.60 -5.27 -8.63
N HIS A 196 4.80 -5.11 -8.05
CA HIS A 196 6.04 -4.90 -8.81
C HIS A 196 7.19 -5.83 -8.40
N GLU A 197 7.39 -6.08 -7.11
CA GLU A 197 8.48 -6.92 -6.59
C GLU A 197 7.98 -7.71 -5.38
N PRO A 198 8.29 -9.02 -5.24
CA PRO A 198 8.96 -9.86 -6.23
C PRO A 198 8.06 -10.12 -7.45
N LEU A 199 8.66 -10.30 -8.63
CA LEU A 199 7.89 -10.63 -9.83
C LEU A 199 7.19 -11.98 -9.69
N ASN A 200 6.09 -12.16 -10.42
CA ASN A 200 5.37 -13.42 -10.43
C ASN A 200 6.29 -14.58 -10.83
N GLN A 201 6.18 -15.70 -10.12
CA GLN A 201 6.98 -16.91 -10.34
C GLN A 201 8.50 -16.68 -10.17
N THR A 202 8.89 -15.79 -9.26
CA THR A 202 10.30 -15.63 -8.86
C THR A 202 10.63 -16.63 -7.75
N TYR A 203 11.68 -17.43 -7.93
CA TYR A 203 12.09 -18.45 -6.96
C TYR A 203 13.53 -18.24 -6.48
N GLY A 204 13.86 -18.79 -5.31
CA GLY A 204 15.22 -18.76 -4.77
C GLY A 204 15.51 -17.60 -3.83
N LEU A 205 14.50 -16.84 -3.43
CA LEU A 205 14.70 -15.67 -2.57
C LEU A 205 15.13 -16.10 -1.15
N PRO A 206 16.08 -15.40 -0.51
CA PRO A 206 16.44 -15.68 0.88
C PRO A 206 15.26 -15.35 1.80
N VAL A 207 14.86 -16.30 2.65
CA VAL A 207 13.67 -16.13 3.53
C VAL A 207 13.77 -14.92 4.46
N ASN A 208 14.99 -14.56 4.88
CA ASN A 208 15.25 -13.43 5.78
C ASN A 208 15.52 -12.11 5.04
N TYR A 209 15.31 -12.06 3.73
CA TYR A 209 15.40 -10.81 2.96
C TYR A 209 14.44 -10.88 1.77
N LEU A 210 13.19 -10.50 2.01
CA LEU A 210 12.14 -10.45 0.98
C LEU A 210 11.66 -9.01 0.84
N ARG A 211 11.90 -8.41 -0.34
CA ARG A 211 11.42 -7.07 -0.65
C ARG A 211 10.10 -7.15 -1.42
N PHE A 212 9.09 -6.48 -0.90
CA PHE A 212 7.78 -6.33 -1.52
C PHE A 212 7.59 -4.87 -1.97
N ARG A 213 7.12 -4.66 -3.19
CA ARG A 213 6.85 -3.32 -3.74
C ARG A 213 5.61 -3.33 -4.63
N TRP A 214 4.86 -2.25 -4.56
CA TRP A 214 3.66 -2.02 -5.37
C TRP A 214 3.51 -0.54 -5.73
N GLY A 215 2.61 -0.22 -6.66
CA GLY A 215 2.25 1.13 -7.03
C GLY A 215 1.29 1.77 -6.03
N SER A 216 1.42 3.08 -5.83
CA SER A 216 0.47 3.84 -5.01
C SER A 216 -0.92 3.84 -5.66
N VAL A 217 -1.96 3.82 -4.82
CA VAL A 217 -3.35 3.91 -5.24
C VAL A 217 -3.92 5.27 -4.81
N PRO A 218 -4.55 6.05 -5.70
CA PRO A 218 -5.19 7.30 -5.33
C PRO A 218 -6.17 7.13 -4.17
N GLY A 219 -6.09 8.03 -3.19
CA GLY A 219 -6.93 8.01 -1.98
C GLY A 219 -6.50 7.00 -0.90
N ALA A 220 -5.51 6.13 -1.15
CA ALA A 220 -5.00 5.20 -0.17
C ALA A 220 -4.00 5.86 0.80
N THR A 221 -4.16 5.59 2.09
CA THR A 221 -3.23 6.05 3.15
C THR A 221 -2.45 4.89 3.78
N GLN A 222 -2.92 3.66 3.59
CA GLN A 222 -2.32 2.43 4.11
C GLN A 222 -2.55 1.28 3.15
N TYR A 223 -1.80 0.20 3.34
CA TYR A 223 -1.89 -1.02 2.57
C TYR A 223 -1.82 -2.25 3.48
N VAL A 224 -2.58 -3.29 3.15
CA VAL A 224 -2.40 -4.62 3.74
C VAL A 224 -1.62 -5.48 2.77
N LEU A 225 -0.39 -5.82 3.14
CA LEU A 225 0.40 -6.84 2.47
C LEU A 225 0.02 -8.20 3.07
N ARG A 226 -0.45 -9.09 2.22
CA ARG A 226 -0.88 -10.43 2.62
C ARG A 226 0.01 -11.47 1.96
N ILE A 227 0.51 -12.39 2.77
CA ILE A 227 1.30 -13.55 2.33
C ILE A 227 0.56 -14.81 2.76
N ARG A 228 0.33 -15.74 1.82
CA ARG A 228 -0.38 -17.00 2.06
C ARG A 228 0.44 -18.21 1.67
N TRP A 229 0.25 -19.30 2.41
CA TRP A 229 0.73 -20.61 2.03
C TRP A 229 -0.48 -21.49 1.73
N PHE A 230 -0.69 -21.83 0.45
CA PHE A 230 -1.98 -22.36 0.00
C PHE A 230 -3.15 -21.45 0.45
N THR A 231 -4.31 -22.00 0.83
CA THR A 231 -5.51 -21.23 1.20
C THR A 231 -5.38 -20.47 2.51
N THR A 232 -4.43 -20.81 3.39
CA THR A 232 -4.29 -20.20 4.71
C THR A 232 -3.41 -18.94 4.70
N PRO A 233 -3.82 -17.85 5.36
CA PRO A 233 -2.95 -16.71 5.64
C PRO A 233 -1.72 -17.17 6.41
N ALA A 234 -0.54 -16.93 5.85
CA ALA A 234 0.72 -17.16 6.54
C ALA A 234 1.08 -15.93 7.38
N GLN A 235 0.94 -14.73 6.80
CA GLN A 235 1.18 -13.43 7.43
C GLN A 235 0.35 -12.31 6.78
N GLU A 236 -0.03 -11.30 7.56
CA GLU A 236 -0.59 -10.05 7.08
C GLU A 236 0.10 -8.87 7.78
N PHE A 237 0.48 -7.86 7.01
CA PHE A 237 1.18 -6.67 7.50
C PHE A 237 0.41 -5.43 7.08
N LEU A 238 0.18 -4.51 8.03
CA LEU A 238 -0.33 -3.17 7.74
C LEU A 238 0.86 -2.24 7.51
N VAL A 239 0.93 -1.64 6.32
CA VAL A 239 2.06 -0.85 5.84
C VAL A 239 1.58 0.53 5.37
N SER A 240 2.28 1.60 5.72
CA SER A 240 1.93 2.97 5.30
C SER A 240 2.63 3.44 4.03
N ASP A 241 3.65 2.71 3.59
CA ASP A 241 4.41 2.97 2.37
C ASP A 241 4.03 1.97 1.25
N THR A 242 4.58 2.16 0.06
CA THR A 242 4.44 1.32 -1.13
C THR A 242 5.51 0.23 -1.25
N GLN A 243 6.29 0.06 -0.18
CA GLN A 243 7.36 -0.92 -0.07
C GLN A 243 7.39 -1.53 1.33
N PHE A 244 7.80 -2.78 1.41
CA PHE A 244 7.99 -3.49 2.67
C PHE A 244 9.17 -4.44 2.54
N LEU A 245 10.10 -4.39 3.50
CA LEU A 245 11.23 -5.31 3.59
C LEU A 245 11.00 -6.27 4.76
N TYR A 246 10.76 -7.53 4.46
CA TYR A 246 10.71 -8.59 5.45
C TYR A 246 12.13 -9.11 5.72
N THR A 247 12.61 -8.94 6.95
CA THR A 247 13.97 -9.32 7.37
C THR A 247 13.99 -10.58 8.25
N GLY A 248 12.96 -11.42 8.18
CA GLY A 248 12.81 -12.60 9.05
C GLY A 248 11.89 -12.36 10.27
N GLY A 249 11.74 -13.39 11.10
CA GLY A 249 10.79 -13.42 12.22
C GLY A 249 10.26 -14.82 12.59
N GLY A 250 10.72 -15.88 11.91
CA GLY A 250 10.34 -17.28 12.16
C GLY A 250 8.99 -17.69 11.56
N GLN A 251 8.26 -16.76 10.95
CA GLN A 251 6.89 -16.99 10.45
C GLN A 251 6.87 -17.57 9.03
N LEU A 252 7.82 -17.17 8.19
CA LEU A 252 8.04 -17.74 6.87
C LEU A 252 9.17 -18.77 6.92
N LEU A 253 9.03 -19.84 6.14
CA LEU A 253 9.95 -20.96 6.08
C LEU A 253 10.73 -20.94 4.76
N SER A 254 11.98 -21.41 4.80
CA SER A 254 12.79 -21.66 3.60
C SER A 254 12.23 -22.83 2.79
N ASN A 255 12.53 -22.86 1.49
CA ASN A 255 12.13 -23.92 0.56
C ASN A 255 10.60 -24.08 0.46
N LYS A 256 9.88 -22.95 0.51
CA LYS A 256 8.42 -22.90 0.35
C LYS A 256 8.03 -21.95 -0.76
N VAL A 257 6.91 -22.25 -1.41
CA VAL A 257 6.26 -21.35 -2.37
C VAL A 257 5.08 -20.67 -1.69
N TYR A 258 5.08 -19.35 -1.75
CA TYR A 258 4.05 -18.49 -1.20
C TYR A 258 3.35 -17.74 -2.32
N ARG A 259 2.17 -17.21 -2.00
CA ARG A 259 1.51 -16.21 -2.81
C ARG A 259 1.31 -14.93 -2.02
N TRP A 260 1.38 -13.80 -2.70
CA TRP A 260 1.22 -12.50 -2.07
C TRP A 260 0.28 -11.60 -2.86
N SER A 261 -0.40 -10.73 -2.13
CA SER A 261 -1.31 -9.71 -2.67
C SER A 261 -1.32 -8.49 -1.76
N VAL A 262 -1.76 -7.35 -2.31
CA VAL A 262 -1.81 -6.08 -1.58
C VAL A 262 -3.21 -5.48 -1.72
N GLN A 263 -3.74 -4.97 -0.63
CA GLN A 263 -4.99 -4.23 -0.59
C GLN A 263 -4.71 -2.78 -0.21
N ALA A 264 -5.28 -1.82 -0.94
CA ALA A 264 -5.22 -0.41 -0.59
C ALA A 264 -6.34 -0.05 0.38
N LEU A 265 -6.02 0.74 1.40
CA LEU A 265 -6.95 1.16 2.45
C LEU A 265 -6.86 2.65 2.70
N ASN A 266 -7.96 3.19 3.20
CA ASN A 266 -7.95 4.43 3.96
C ASN A 266 -8.99 4.34 5.10
N PRO A 267 -9.04 5.30 6.04
CA PRO A 267 -9.94 5.21 7.19
C PRO A 267 -11.44 5.18 6.83
N ARG A 268 -11.82 5.49 5.58
CA ARG A 268 -13.19 5.36 5.07
C ARG A 268 -13.44 4.06 4.30
N SER A 269 -12.44 3.53 3.61
CA SER A 269 -12.51 2.39 2.71
C SER A 269 -11.58 1.29 3.18
N VAL A 270 -12.12 0.40 4.02
CA VAL A 270 -11.37 -0.72 4.62
C VAL A 270 -11.63 -2.08 3.95
N CYS A 271 -12.56 -2.14 3.00
CA CYS A 271 -13.02 -3.37 2.33
C CYS A 271 -12.69 -3.41 0.83
N ALA A 272 -11.68 -2.67 0.38
CA ALA A 272 -11.26 -2.69 -1.03
C ALA A 272 -10.80 -4.09 -1.46
N PRO A 273 -10.87 -4.46 -2.75
CA PRO A 273 -10.33 -5.75 -3.20
C PRO A 273 -8.80 -5.82 -3.07
N PHE A 274 -8.29 -7.03 -2.90
CA PHE A 274 -6.85 -7.31 -3.02
C PHE A 274 -6.43 -7.32 -4.49
N SER A 275 -5.16 -7.00 -4.75
CA SER A 275 -4.53 -7.22 -6.07
C SER A 275 -4.52 -8.71 -6.45
N THR A 276 -4.35 -8.99 -7.74
CA THR A 276 -4.12 -10.36 -8.23
C THR A 276 -2.92 -10.98 -7.51
N GLU A 277 -3.07 -12.21 -7.03
CA GLU A 277 -2.00 -12.89 -6.30
C GLU A 277 -0.83 -13.26 -7.23
N TRP A 278 0.40 -12.95 -6.81
CA TRP A 278 1.63 -13.42 -7.47
C TRP A 278 2.35 -14.46 -6.61
N PHE A 279 3.07 -15.35 -7.27
CA PHE A 279 3.83 -16.42 -6.63
C PHE A 279 5.28 -16.03 -6.43
N PHE A 280 5.85 -16.43 -5.29
CA PHE A 280 7.29 -16.39 -5.07
C PHE A 280 7.76 -17.59 -4.24
N GLY A 281 9.01 -18.02 -4.41
CA GLY A 281 9.61 -19.11 -3.65
C GLY A 281 10.82 -18.68 -2.84
N THR A 282 10.88 -19.15 -1.61
CA THR A 282 12.04 -18.97 -0.71
C THR A 282 13.02 -20.14 -0.85
N ALA A 283 14.30 -19.91 -0.60
CA ALA A 283 15.32 -20.95 -0.58
C ALA A 283 16.36 -20.76 0.53
N SER A 284 16.89 -21.89 1.01
CA SER A 284 18.10 -21.96 1.83
C SER A 284 19.31 -22.33 0.98
N SER A 285 20.51 -21.92 1.41
CA SER A 285 21.76 -22.21 0.70
C SER A 285 21.70 -21.85 -0.79
N ALA A 286 21.18 -20.66 -1.09
CA ALA A 286 20.98 -20.20 -2.45
C ALA A 286 21.69 -18.88 -2.74
N VAL A 287 22.03 -18.67 -4.00
CA VAL A 287 22.34 -17.36 -4.58
C VAL A 287 21.26 -17.05 -5.61
N HIS A 288 20.67 -15.87 -5.51
CA HIS A 288 19.58 -15.44 -6.38
C HIS A 288 19.96 -14.15 -7.10
N LEU A 289 19.81 -14.13 -8.42
CA LEU A 289 19.91 -12.90 -9.19
C LEU A 289 18.51 -12.29 -9.33
N GLY A 290 18.39 -11.04 -8.91
CA GLY A 290 17.14 -10.28 -9.00
C GLY A 290 16.61 -10.20 -10.44
N SER A 291 15.31 -10.00 -10.54
CA SER A 291 14.60 -9.85 -11.81
C SER A 291 14.02 -8.44 -11.93
N ALA A 292 13.80 -7.97 -13.15
CA ALA A 292 13.27 -6.62 -13.39
C ALA A 292 12.37 -6.58 -14.63
N VAL A 293 11.51 -5.56 -14.69
CA VAL A 293 10.77 -5.20 -15.90
C VAL A 293 11.38 -3.91 -16.44
N LYS A 294 11.91 -3.95 -17.66
CA LYS A 294 12.64 -2.83 -18.28
C LYS A 294 12.40 -2.74 -19.78
N CYS A 295 12.79 -1.61 -20.37
CA CYS A 295 12.69 -1.36 -21.81
C CYS A 295 14.09 -1.25 -22.47
N PRO A 296 14.20 -1.48 -23.80
CA PRO A 296 15.44 -1.23 -24.52
C PRO A 296 15.86 0.25 -24.40
N GLY A 297 17.13 0.49 -24.08
CA GLY A 297 17.69 1.81 -23.79
C GLY A 297 17.84 2.11 -22.29
N ASP A 298 17.19 1.32 -21.42
CA ASP A 298 17.24 1.53 -19.97
C ASP A 298 18.60 1.17 -19.35
N THR A 299 18.81 1.68 -18.15
CA THR A 299 19.78 1.10 -17.21
C THR A 299 19.05 0.34 -16.11
N VAL A 300 19.51 -0.87 -15.82
CA VAL A 300 18.94 -1.75 -14.79
C VAL A 300 19.93 -1.96 -13.65
N GLN A 301 19.42 -1.97 -12.43
CA GLN A 301 20.16 -2.38 -11.25
C GLN A 301 19.59 -3.73 -10.78
N LEU A 302 20.38 -4.81 -10.88
CA LEU A 302 20.01 -6.13 -10.38
C LEU A 302 20.73 -6.40 -9.06
N GLU A 303 20.02 -6.88 -8.06
CA GLU A 303 20.61 -7.33 -6.80
C GLU A 303 20.98 -8.81 -6.91
N VAL A 304 22.20 -9.15 -6.47
CA VAL A 304 22.58 -10.54 -6.19
C VAL A 304 22.33 -10.78 -4.72
N LEU A 305 21.37 -11.64 -4.40
CA LEU A 305 21.01 -12.02 -3.04
C LEU A 305 21.63 -13.38 -2.69
N HIS A 306 21.83 -13.63 -1.40
CA HIS A 306 22.21 -14.95 -0.89
C HIS A 306 21.44 -15.30 0.38
N SER A 307 21.26 -16.59 0.66
CA SER A 307 20.74 -17.09 1.94
C SER A 307 21.76 -16.93 3.08
N ASP A 308 21.35 -17.20 4.31
CA ASP A 308 22.30 -17.38 5.41
C ASP A 308 23.28 -18.51 5.09
N LEU A 309 24.58 -18.25 5.22
CA LEU A 309 25.65 -19.23 4.99
C LEU A 309 26.65 -19.20 6.15
N THR A 310 27.13 -20.36 6.57
CA THR A 310 28.11 -20.48 7.64
C THR A 310 29.48 -20.88 7.09
N GLY A 311 30.53 -20.24 7.60
CA GLY A 311 31.91 -20.62 7.32
C GLY A 311 32.37 -20.38 5.88
N VAL A 312 31.89 -19.33 5.21
CA VAL A 312 32.27 -18.93 3.86
C VAL A 312 33.68 -18.32 3.86
N GLN A 313 34.62 -18.86 3.08
CA GLN A 313 36.01 -18.37 2.99
C GLN A 313 36.35 -17.81 1.61
N SER A 314 35.79 -18.39 0.54
CA SER A 314 35.97 -17.86 -0.81
C SER A 314 34.74 -18.12 -1.69
N GLY A 315 34.60 -17.33 -2.74
CA GLY A 315 33.52 -17.46 -3.71
C GLY A 315 34.00 -17.04 -5.11
N ARG A 316 33.58 -17.80 -6.11
CA ARG A 316 33.70 -17.45 -7.52
C ARG A 316 32.38 -17.79 -8.19
N LEU A 317 31.70 -16.79 -8.72
CA LEU A 317 30.46 -16.95 -9.48
C LEU A 317 30.69 -16.42 -10.89
N LYS A 318 30.16 -17.12 -11.89
CA LYS A 318 30.17 -16.68 -13.27
C LYS A 318 28.72 -16.44 -13.71
N LEU A 319 28.44 -15.20 -14.09
CA LEU A 319 27.15 -14.77 -14.59
C LEU A 319 27.25 -14.56 -16.10
N ASP A 320 26.55 -15.37 -16.89
CA ASP A 320 26.47 -15.25 -18.34
C ASP A 320 25.40 -14.23 -18.72
N LEU A 321 25.75 -13.31 -19.62
CA LEU A 321 24.89 -12.26 -20.11
C LEU A 321 24.47 -12.54 -21.55
N PRO A 322 23.21 -12.27 -21.94
CA PRO A 322 22.80 -12.38 -23.33
C PRO A 322 23.63 -11.47 -24.25
N LEU A 323 24.33 -12.09 -25.21
CA LEU A 323 25.27 -11.45 -26.12
C LEU A 323 24.65 -10.26 -26.84
N GLY A 324 25.30 -9.09 -26.74
CA GLY A 324 24.86 -7.87 -27.43
C GLY A 324 23.59 -7.21 -26.89
N MET A 325 22.92 -7.82 -25.90
CA MET A 325 21.67 -7.29 -25.33
C MET A 325 21.87 -6.64 -23.96
N MET A 326 23.01 -6.89 -23.30
CA MET A 326 23.33 -6.33 -22.00
C MET A 326 24.79 -5.90 -21.93
N ARG A 327 25.06 -4.76 -21.29
CA ARG A 327 26.43 -4.27 -21.05
C ARG A 327 26.66 -4.01 -19.58
N TYR A 328 27.75 -4.53 -19.05
CA TYR A 328 28.17 -4.20 -17.70
C TYR A 328 28.64 -2.75 -17.60
N SER A 329 28.15 -2.04 -16.58
CA SER A 329 28.52 -0.65 -16.31
C SER A 329 29.32 -0.53 -15.01
N SER A 330 28.76 -0.99 -13.90
CA SER A 330 29.40 -0.89 -12.60
C SER A 330 28.80 -1.89 -11.61
N PHE A 331 29.40 -2.01 -10.43
CA PHE A 331 28.82 -2.72 -9.31
C PHE A 331 28.97 -1.93 -8.01
N GLN A 332 28.12 -2.23 -7.05
CA GLN A 332 28.23 -1.78 -5.66
C GLN A 332 28.22 -3.02 -4.77
N ALA A 333 29.29 -3.24 -4.00
CA ALA A 333 29.29 -4.25 -2.93
C ALA A 333 28.40 -3.76 -1.78
N VAL A 334 27.48 -4.61 -1.31
CA VAL A 334 26.50 -4.24 -0.27
C VAL A 334 26.66 -5.08 0.99
N ASN A 335 27.15 -6.32 0.86
CA ASN A 335 27.40 -7.16 2.02
C ASN A 335 28.73 -6.82 2.70
N ALA A 336 28.67 -6.34 3.95
CA ALA A 336 29.83 -6.03 4.77
C ALA A 336 30.73 -7.25 5.05
N GLN A 337 30.15 -8.45 5.12
CA GLN A 337 30.87 -9.72 5.32
C GLN A 337 31.63 -10.17 4.05
N ALA A 338 31.37 -9.53 2.90
CA ALA A 338 32.06 -9.78 1.64
C ALA A 338 32.97 -8.60 1.23
N THR A 339 33.60 -7.94 2.20
CA THR A 339 34.55 -6.84 1.94
C THR A 339 35.66 -7.32 1.00
N GLY A 340 35.99 -6.51 0.00
CA GLY A 340 37.00 -6.84 -1.02
C GLY A 340 36.46 -7.59 -2.25
N LEU A 341 35.15 -7.84 -2.33
CA LEU A 341 34.51 -8.47 -3.49
C LEU A 341 34.82 -7.70 -4.79
N GLN A 342 35.14 -8.44 -5.84
CA GLN A 342 35.46 -7.91 -7.16
C GLN A 342 34.48 -8.44 -8.20
N VAL A 343 34.15 -7.60 -9.19
CA VAL A 343 33.40 -7.99 -10.38
C VAL A 343 34.23 -7.64 -11.61
N THR A 344 34.57 -8.65 -12.41
CA THR A 344 35.37 -8.48 -13.63
C THR A 344 34.63 -9.02 -14.85
N ALA A 345 34.78 -8.34 -15.98
CA ALA A 345 34.29 -8.83 -17.26
C ALA A 345 35.11 -10.04 -17.74
N TYR A 346 34.45 -11.00 -18.38
CA TYR A 346 35.08 -12.21 -18.91
C TYR A 346 34.56 -12.56 -20.31
N PRO A 347 35.45 -12.85 -21.28
CA PRO A 347 36.91 -12.75 -21.19
C PRO A 347 37.39 -11.29 -21.08
N SER A 348 38.58 -11.05 -20.50
CA SER A 348 39.14 -9.69 -20.39
C SER A 348 39.54 -9.17 -21.76
N SER A 349 38.80 -8.23 -22.33
CA SER A 349 39.13 -7.65 -23.64
C SER A 349 40.28 -6.66 -23.53
N ALA A 350 41.44 -6.97 -24.13
CA ALA A 350 42.58 -6.04 -24.28
C ALA A 350 42.35 -4.95 -25.35
N SER A 351 41.24 -5.00 -26.08
CA SER A 351 40.82 -4.01 -27.08
C SER A 351 39.32 -3.79 -26.91
N GLY A 352 38.84 -2.55 -26.98
CA GLY A 352 37.47 -2.10 -26.70
C GLY A 352 36.37 -2.70 -27.60
N THR A 353 36.29 -4.02 -27.65
CA THR A 353 35.29 -4.83 -28.34
C THR A 353 34.17 -5.09 -27.34
N LEU A 354 33.02 -4.47 -27.60
CA LEU A 354 31.95 -4.12 -26.65
C LEU A 354 30.95 -5.24 -26.30
N TYR A 355 31.40 -6.49 -26.14
CA TYR A 355 30.53 -7.59 -25.70
C TYR A 355 31.23 -8.39 -24.62
N THR A 356 30.84 -8.16 -23.37
CA THR A 356 31.27 -8.97 -22.23
C THR A 356 30.23 -10.07 -22.04
N ASP A 357 30.56 -11.27 -22.46
CA ASP A 357 29.63 -12.40 -22.52
C ASP A 357 29.35 -12.97 -21.12
N SER A 358 30.24 -12.69 -20.17
CA SER A 358 30.08 -13.08 -18.77
C SER A 358 30.70 -12.07 -17.79
N LEU A 359 30.27 -12.13 -16.54
CA LEU A 359 30.87 -11.46 -15.39
C LEU A 359 31.38 -12.49 -14.38
N ILE A 360 32.59 -12.29 -13.87
CA ILE A 360 33.14 -13.07 -12.76
C ILE A 360 33.01 -12.24 -11.49
N ILE A 361 32.24 -12.75 -10.55
CA ILE A 361 32.14 -12.24 -9.20
C ILE A 361 33.08 -13.09 -8.34
N ALA A 362 34.13 -12.48 -7.81
CA ALA A 362 35.14 -13.18 -7.04
C ALA A 362 35.32 -12.53 -5.67
N TRP A 363 35.51 -13.37 -4.67
CA TRP A 363 35.77 -12.95 -3.31
C TRP A 363 36.61 -14.00 -2.58
N ASN A 364 37.52 -13.56 -1.73
CA ASN A 364 38.34 -14.42 -0.90
C ASN A 364 38.65 -13.69 0.41
N ASN A 365 38.63 -14.42 1.52
CA ASN A 365 38.94 -13.89 2.84
C ASN A 365 39.95 -14.80 3.54
N PRO A 366 40.91 -14.25 4.31
CA PRO A 366 41.90 -15.07 5.01
C PRO A 366 41.26 -16.12 5.93
N SER A 367 40.14 -15.77 6.57
CA SER A 367 39.41 -16.64 7.49
C SER A 367 37.96 -16.82 7.06
N ALA A 368 37.37 -17.96 7.40
CA ALA A 368 35.96 -18.22 7.14
C ALA A 368 35.06 -17.24 7.94
N VAL A 369 34.00 -16.73 7.31
CA VAL A 369 33.02 -15.82 7.90
C VAL A 369 31.60 -16.35 7.68
N ASN A 370 30.69 -15.99 8.57
CA ASN A 370 29.27 -16.25 8.37
C ASN A 370 28.67 -15.12 7.56
N TRP A 371 27.81 -15.45 6.60
CA TRP A 371 27.05 -14.53 5.80
C TRP A 371 25.59 -14.54 6.26
N THR A 372 25.03 -13.35 6.50
CA THR A 372 23.62 -13.16 6.85
C THR A 372 22.82 -12.89 5.59
N GLY A 373 21.74 -13.63 5.40
CA GLY A 373 20.96 -13.63 4.16
C GLY A 373 20.51 -12.22 3.78
N GLY A 374 20.73 -11.86 2.51
CA GLY A 374 20.55 -10.49 2.05
C GLY A 374 21.30 -10.18 0.75
N PRO A 375 21.46 -8.89 0.43
CA PRO A 375 22.12 -8.45 -0.80
C PRO A 375 23.64 -8.59 -0.69
N LEU A 376 24.24 -9.40 -1.57
CA LEU A 376 25.67 -9.50 -1.76
C LEU A 376 26.22 -8.22 -2.44
N LEU A 377 25.64 -7.90 -3.60
CA LEU A 377 26.04 -6.77 -4.44
C LEU A 377 24.89 -6.31 -5.34
N ARG A 378 25.02 -5.10 -5.88
CA ARG A 378 24.15 -4.53 -6.92
C ARG A 378 24.93 -4.40 -8.21
N LEU A 379 24.46 -5.03 -9.28
CA LEU A 379 25.00 -4.91 -10.63
C LEU A 379 24.23 -3.84 -11.39
N ARG A 380 24.95 -2.89 -11.97
CA ARG A 380 24.40 -1.92 -12.89
C ARG A 380 24.72 -2.35 -14.33
N LEU A 381 23.67 -2.61 -15.10
CA LEU A 381 23.74 -3.09 -16.47
C LEU A 381 23.00 -2.12 -17.39
N VAL A 382 23.56 -1.82 -18.55
CA VAL A 382 22.94 -0.99 -19.59
C VAL A 382 22.32 -1.90 -20.63
N LEU A 383 21.08 -1.60 -21.00
CA LEU A 383 20.29 -2.31 -22.00
C LEU A 383 20.35 -1.48 -23.30
N PRO A 384 21.11 -1.87 -24.33
CA PRO A 384 21.27 -1.04 -25.53
C PRO A 384 19.93 -0.75 -26.23
N ALA A 385 19.78 0.47 -26.72
CA ALA A 385 18.63 0.84 -27.55
C ALA A 385 18.72 0.19 -28.94
N GLY A 386 17.56 -0.01 -29.58
CA GLY A 386 17.49 -0.58 -30.95
C GLY A 386 17.79 -2.07 -31.05
N VAL A 387 17.91 -2.78 -29.92
CA VAL A 387 18.08 -4.23 -29.88
C VAL A 387 16.71 -4.89 -29.64
N ASN A 388 16.32 -5.78 -30.56
CA ASN A 388 15.10 -6.57 -30.40
C ASN A 388 15.30 -7.61 -29.31
N TRP A 389 14.43 -7.60 -28.30
CA TRP A 389 14.49 -8.59 -27.22
C TRP A 389 13.79 -9.89 -27.64
N PRO A 390 14.25 -11.04 -27.13
CA PRO A 390 13.50 -12.28 -27.22
C PRO A 390 12.12 -12.11 -26.58
N SER A 391 11.12 -12.83 -27.08
CA SER A 391 9.74 -12.81 -26.53
C SER A 391 9.68 -13.23 -25.05
N GLY A 392 10.63 -14.05 -24.59
CA GLY A 392 10.78 -14.45 -23.18
C GLY A 392 11.58 -13.46 -22.30
N GLY A 393 12.00 -12.32 -22.84
CA GLY A 393 12.89 -11.38 -22.16
C GLY A 393 14.37 -11.78 -22.20
N LEU A 394 15.20 -11.02 -21.49
CA LEU A 394 16.63 -11.27 -21.32
C LEU A 394 16.85 -12.14 -20.09
N GLN A 395 17.65 -13.20 -20.24
CA GLN A 395 17.91 -14.17 -19.17
C GLN A 395 19.40 -14.19 -18.80
N PRO A 396 19.87 -13.26 -17.95
CA PRO A 396 21.19 -13.38 -17.35
C PRO A 396 21.21 -14.61 -16.42
N ALA A 397 22.16 -15.52 -16.64
CA ALA A 397 22.13 -16.85 -16.04
C ALA A 397 23.44 -17.22 -15.33
N TRP A 398 23.33 -17.88 -14.18
CA TRP A 398 24.50 -18.45 -13.52
C TRP A 398 25.08 -19.63 -14.30
N ASP A 399 26.40 -19.67 -14.47
CA ASP A 399 27.10 -20.80 -15.08
C ASP A 399 27.18 -21.99 -14.09
N THR A 400 26.12 -22.79 -14.10
CA THR A 400 25.99 -23.98 -13.24
C THR A 400 26.54 -25.24 -13.91
N LEU A 401 26.69 -25.25 -15.23
CA LEU A 401 27.05 -26.43 -16.02
C LEU A 401 28.55 -26.73 -15.98
N THR A 402 29.40 -25.70 -15.92
CA THR A 402 30.86 -25.87 -15.99
C THR A 402 31.55 -25.88 -14.63
N GLY A 403 30.78 -25.79 -13.53
CA GLY A 403 31.33 -25.72 -12.17
C GLY A 403 32.02 -24.40 -11.82
N ASN A 404 31.90 -23.38 -12.67
CA ASN A 404 32.48 -22.05 -12.44
C ASN A 404 31.80 -21.26 -11.31
N CYS A 405 30.55 -21.62 -10.94
CA CYS A 405 29.89 -21.12 -9.75
C CYS A 405 30.19 -22.00 -8.52
N ARG A 406 30.99 -21.47 -7.60
CA ARG A 406 31.38 -22.10 -6.34
C ARG A 406 31.44 -21.10 -5.19
N ILE A 407 30.94 -21.52 -4.04
CA ILE A 407 31.23 -20.92 -2.74
C ILE A 407 31.90 -22.00 -1.91
N SER A 408 33.01 -21.65 -1.28
CA SER A 408 33.85 -22.58 -0.53
C SER A 408 34.04 -22.10 0.90
N GLY A 409 34.07 -23.05 1.84
CA GLY A 409 34.36 -22.78 3.23
C GLY A 409 35.83 -22.98 3.62
N SER A 410 36.10 -23.01 4.93
CA SER A 410 37.42 -23.23 5.53
C SER A 410 38.18 -24.42 4.91
N GLY A 411 39.34 -24.20 4.30
CA GLY A 411 40.12 -25.30 3.70
C GLY A 411 39.64 -25.72 2.30
N GLY A 412 38.80 -24.90 1.66
CA GLY A 412 38.42 -25.05 0.26
C GLY A 412 37.23 -25.97 -0.01
N GLN A 413 36.59 -26.56 1.03
CA GLN A 413 35.43 -27.42 0.82
C GLN A 413 34.30 -26.68 0.11
N ARG A 414 33.65 -27.32 -0.86
CA ARG A 414 32.53 -26.71 -1.60
C ARG A 414 31.28 -26.74 -0.74
N LEU A 415 30.63 -25.58 -0.58
CA LEU A 415 29.31 -25.50 0.05
C LEU A 415 28.22 -25.90 -0.96
N PRO A 416 27.20 -26.67 -0.54
CA PRO A 416 26.10 -27.06 -1.41
C PRO A 416 25.18 -25.86 -1.67
N MET A 417 25.32 -25.25 -2.84
CA MET A 417 24.58 -24.05 -3.23
C MET A 417 23.66 -24.30 -4.42
N ILE A 418 22.48 -23.69 -4.39
CA ILE A 418 21.56 -23.61 -5.54
C ILE A 418 21.62 -22.20 -6.13
N TYR A 419 21.70 -22.10 -7.46
CA TYR A 419 21.83 -20.82 -8.15
C TYR A 419 20.55 -20.52 -8.93
N PHE A 420 19.86 -19.44 -8.56
CA PHE A 420 18.65 -18.98 -9.21
C PHE A 420 18.96 -17.79 -10.09
N SER A 421 18.78 -17.96 -11.39
CA SER A 421 18.95 -16.92 -12.39
C SER A 421 17.77 -15.94 -12.36
N GLY A 422 18.05 -14.69 -12.72
CA GLY A 422 17.03 -13.66 -12.84
C GLY A 422 16.52 -13.58 -14.28
N GLN A 423 15.45 -12.81 -14.46
CA GLN A 423 14.96 -12.43 -15.78
C GLN A 423 14.75 -10.92 -15.88
N ILE A 424 15.00 -10.37 -17.05
CA ILE A 424 14.57 -9.02 -17.39
C ILE A 424 13.52 -9.14 -18.48
N THR A 425 12.26 -8.92 -18.12
CA THR A 425 11.16 -8.95 -19.07
C THR A 425 10.95 -7.58 -19.69
N GLY A 426 10.55 -7.57 -20.97
CA GLY A 426 10.13 -6.36 -21.64
C GLY A 426 8.87 -5.81 -20.97
N GLY A 427 8.94 -4.59 -20.45
CA GLY A 427 7.75 -3.91 -19.95
C GLY A 427 6.78 -3.54 -21.07
N ASN A 428 5.59 -3.07 -20.69
CA ASN A 428 4.76 -2.27 -21.60
C ASN A 428 5.50 -0.96 -21.87
N CYS A 429 6.32 -0.97 -22.92
CA CYS A 429 7.13 0.17 -23.33
C CYS A 429 6.23 1.10 -24.15
N ASN A 430 5.79 2.18 -23.51
CA ASN A 430 4.91 3.13 -24.15
C ASN A 430 5.73 4.13 -24.95
N ALA A 431 5.26 4.42 -26.17
CA ALA A 431 5.74 5.57 -26.89
C ALA A 431 5.07 6.83 -26.31
N LEU A 432 5.87 7.83 -25.99
CA LEU A 432 5.40 9.16 -25.65
C LEU A 432 6.14 10.14 -26.53
N ASN A 433 5.40 10.90 -27.31
CA ASN A 433 5.90 11.97 -28.14
C ASN A 433 5.12 13.25 -27.85
N GLY A 434 5.76 14.38 -28.07
CA GLY A 434 5.18 15.68 -27.83
C GLY A 434 5.87 16.75 -28.66
N ARG A 435 5.34 17.96 -28.57
CA ARG A 435 5.93 19.15 -29.17
C ARG A 435 6.00 20.22 -28.10
N LEU A 436 7.20 20.74 -27.86
CA LEU A 436 7.44 21.84 -26.95
C LEU A 436 7.48 23.15 -27.74
N VAL A 437 6.62 24.08 -27.34
CA VAL A 437 6.46 25.39 -27.97
C VAL A 437 6.39 26.47 -26.92
N TYR A 438 6.82 27.67 -27.29
CA TYR A 438 6.62 28.87 -26.49
C TYR A 438 5.14 29.27 -26.51
N ASP A 439 4.59 29.73 -25.36
CA ASP A 439 3.19 30.19 -25.25
C ASP A 439 3.00 31.55 -25.95
N ASN A 440 3.02 31.53 -27.28
CA ASN A 440 2.68 32.64 -28.14
C ASN A 440 1.73 32.18 -29.26
N ASN A 441 1.13 33.15 -29.95
CA ASN A 441 0.19 32.86 -31.04
C ASN A 441 0.82 32.07 -32.20
N ALA A 442 2.14 32.20 -32.39
CA ALA A 442 2.88 31.51 -33.43
C ALA A 442 3.30 30.07 -33.04
N GLN A 443 3.09 29.67 -31.78
CA GLN A 443 3.59 28.41 -31.21
C GLN A 443 5.05 28.14 -31.58
N THR A 444 5.92 29.10 -31.31
CA THR A 444 7.33 29.05 -31.71
C THR A 444 8.00 27.79 -31.16
N PRO A 445 8.58 26.93 -32.03
CA PRO A 445 9.34 25.75 -31.62
C PRO A 445 10.45 26.06 -30.61
N MET A 446 10.51 25.32 -29.51
CA MET A 446 11.62 25.40 -28.56
C MET A 446 12.70 24.37 -28.89
N ALA A 447 13.33 24.54 -30.07
CA ALA A 447 14.39 23.66 -30.56
C ALA A 447 15.62 23.66 -29.64
N GLY A 448 16.25 22.49 -29.44
CA GLY A 448 17.41 22.33 -28.57
C GLY A 448 17.09 22.18 -27.07
N THR A 449 15.82 22.31 -26.67
CA THR A 449 15.41 22.05 -25.28
C THR A 449 15.62 20.58 -24.94
N THR A 450 16.31 20.29 -23.83
CA THR A 450 16.42 18.93 -23.31
C THR A 450 15.19 18.59 -22.48
N VAL A 451 14.54 17.49 -22.81
CA VAL A 451 13.39 16.95 -22.08
C VAL A 451 13.81 15.65 -21.39
N ARG A 452 13.71 15.63 -20.07
CA ARG A 452 13.98 14.47 -19.22
C ARG A 452 12.70 14.00 -18.56
N VAL A 453 12.59 12.71 -18.30
CA VAL A 453 11.50 12.14 -17.50
C VAL A 453 12.07 11.27 -16.41
N ARG A 454 11.55 11.43 -15.19
CA ARG A 454 11.95 10.66 -14.01
C ARG A 454 10.78 9.83 -13.50
N ASP A 455 11.09 8.66 -12.95
CA ASP A 455 10.11 7.83 -12.26
C ASP A 455 9.83 8.36 -10.82
N PRO A 456 8.90 7.76 -10.05
CA PRO A 456 8.61 8.17 -8.68
C PRO A 456 9.78 8.01 -7.71
N LEU A 457 10.83 7.29 -8.09
CA LEU A 457 12.08 7.14 -7.33
C LEU A 457 13.15 8.17 -7.75
N LEU A 458 12.78 9.17 -8.57
CA LEU A 458 13.66 10.20 -9.12
C LEU A 458 14.75 9.66 -10.06
N VAL A 459 14.61 8.42 -10.53
CA VAL A 459 15.54 7.81 -11.49
C VAL A 459 15.20 8.33 -12.88
N LEU A 460 16.21 8.76 -13.64
CA LEU A 460 16.04 9.18 -15.03
C LEU A 460 15.65 7.97 -15.89
N VAL A 461 14.45 8.00 -16.48
CA VAL A 461 13.89 6.93 -17.32
C VAL A 461 13.72 7.33 -18.79
N GLY A 462 13.98 8.59 -19.12
CA GLY A 462 13.98 9.06 -20.51
C GLY A 462 14.66 10.41 -20.66
N ASN A 463 15.34 10.60 -21.78
CA ASN A 463 16.00 11.86 -22.15
C ASN A 463 15.89 12.04 -23.66
N SER A 464 15.38 13.18 -24.10
CA SER A 464 15.19 13.55 -25.50
C SER A 464 15.56 15.03 -25.70
N VAL A 465 15.80 15.46 -26.93
CA VAL A 465 16.09 16.86 -27.26
C VAL A 465 15.11 17.28 -28.35
N CYS A 466 14.51 18.46 -28.18
CA CYS A 466 13.55 18.99 -29.14
C CYS A 466 14.23 19.31 -30.48
N ASP A 467 13.65 18.86 -31.58
CA ASP A 467 14.12 19.15 -32.93
C ASP A 467 13.76 20.58 -33.41
N ALA A 468 14.06 20.91 -34.67
CA ALA A 468 13.76 22.23 -35.26
C ALA A 468 12.26 22.61 -35.26
N THR A 469 11.37 21.62 -35.16
CA THR A 469 9.91 21.82 -35.06
C THR A 469 9.43 21.85 -33.61
N GLY A 470 10.32 21.63 -32.64
CA GLY A 470 10.03 21.51 -31.23
C GLY A 470 9.57 20.10 -30.84
N ALA A 471 9.61 19.14 -31.76
CA ALA A 471 9.17 17.79 -31.49
C ALA A 471 10.20 17.02 -30.65
N PHE A 472 9.71 16.24 -29.70
CA PHE A 472 10.50 15.32 -28.88
C PHE A 472 9.74 14.00 -28.72
N GLY A 473 10.46 12.95 -28.35
CA GLY A 473 9.80 11.71 -28.01
C GLY A 473 10.72 10.61 -27.53
N TRP A 474 10.06 9.56 -27.06
CA TRP A 474 10.64 8.31 -26.61
C TRP A 474 9.79 7.17 -27.14
N ASN A 475 10.44 6.10 -27.57
CA ASN A 475 9.76 4.91 -28.07
C ASN A 475 9.60 3.83 -27.00
N SER A 476 10.12 4.07 -25.79
CA SER A 476 10.37 3.03 -24.80
C SER A 476 10.27 3.53 -23.35
N LEU A 477 9.20 4.23 -22.97
CA LEU A 477 9.00 4.62 -21.57
C LEU A 477 8.34 3.50 -20.74
N PRO A 478 8.71 3.34 -19.47
CA PRO A 478 8.04 2.39 -18.57
C PRO A 478 6.56 2.76 -18.37
N ALA A 479 5.71 1.76 -18.14
CA ALA A 479 4.29 1.94 -17.78
C ALA A 479 4.10 2.41 -16.32
N THR A 480 4.83 3.44 -15.93
CA THR A 480 4.75 4.09 -14.61
C THR A 480 4.45 5.56 -14.79
N THR A 481 3.86 6.21 -13.79
CA THR A 481 3.78 7.68 -13.76
C THR A 481 5.18 8.27 -13.87
N VAL A 482 5.37 9.18 -14.81
CA VAL A 482 6.65 9.88 -15.02
C VAL A 482 6.46 11.38 -14.81
N THR A 483 7.46 12.02 -14.24
CA THR A 483 7.49 13.48 -14.07
C THR A 483 8.47 14.07 -15.10
N PRO A 484 8.01 14.93 -16.02
CA PRO A 484 8.90 15.58 -16.96
C PRO A 484 9.69 16.73 -16.31
N GLU A 485 10.92 16.90 -16.77
CA GLU A 485 11.87 17.96 -16.42
C GLU A 485 12.40 18.55 -17.73
N TRP A 486 12.26 19.86 -17.90
CA TRP A 486 12.69 20.57 -19.11
C TRP A 486 13.88 21.44 -18.77
N THR A 487 14.94 21.38 -19.58
CA THR A 487 16.09 22.26 -19.46
C THR A 487 16.22 23.06 -20.75
N TYR A 488 15.89 24.35 -20.66
CA TYR A 488 16.00 25.29 -21.76
C TYR A 488 17.19 26.22 -21.54
N VAL A 489 18.15 26.21 -22.45
CA VAL A 489 19.38 27.00 -22.34
C VAL A 489 19.37 28.08 -23.43
N VAL A 490 18.60 29.14 -23.20
CA VAL A 490 18.58 30.32 -24.06
C VAL A 490 18.67 31.57 -23.19
N ASN A 491 19.30 32.61 -23.72
CA ASN A 491 19.42 33.90 -23.05
C ASN A 491 18.03 34.47 -22.75
N TRP A 492 17.86 35.00 -21.55
CA TRP A 492 16.63 35.64 -21.11
C TRP A 492 16.18 36.73 -22.10
N GLY A 493 14.91 36.67 -22.53
CA GLY A 493 14.34 37.57 -23.53
C GLY A 493 14.02 38.98 -23.03
N GLY A 494 14.13 39.21 -21.71
CA GLY A 494 13.86 40.50 -21.08
C GLY A 494 12.40 40.70 -20.67
N VAL A 495 12.19 41.76 -19.88
CA VAL A 495 10.87 42.32 -19.53
C VAL A 495 10.93 43.84 -19.70
N ASN A 496 9.79 44.51 -19.73
CA ASN A 496 9.69 45.97 -19.79
C ASN A 496 8.57 46.53 -18.89
N ALA A 497 8.38 47.84 -18.89
CA ALA A 497 7.37 48.51 -18.05
C ALA A 497 5.92 48.07 -18.34
N THR A 498 5.64 47.57 -19.55
CA THR A 498 4.33 47.02 -19.90
C THR A 498 4.04 45.75 -19.11
N ASP A 499 5.05 44.90 -18.86
CA ASP A 499 4.88 43.70 -18.05
C ASP A 499 4.55 44.05 -16.59
N ALA A 500 5.25 45.03 -16.02
CA ALA A 500 4.94 45.56 -14.70
C ALA A 500 3.50 46.11 -14.62
N LEU A 501 3.05 46.80 -15.67
CA LEU A 501 1.68 47.32 -15.75
C LEU A 501 0.65 46.19 -15.78
N LEU A 502 0.90 45.10 -16.51
CA LEU A 502 -0.01 43.93 -16.57
C LEU A 502 -0.14 43.26 -15.19
N VAL A 503 0.97 43.13 -14.45
CA VAL A 503 0.96 42.61 -13.08
C VAL A 503 0.12 43.50 -12.16
N SER A 504 0.33 44.83 -12.20
CA SER A 504 -0.45 45.77 -11.40
C SER A 504 -1.94 45.76 -11.72
N ARG A 505 -2.30 45.64 -13.01
CA ARG A 505 -3.71 45.53 -13.43
C ARG A 505 -4.35 44.23 -12.98
N THR A 506 -3.58 43.14 -12.95
CA THR A 506 -4.03 41.84 -12.44
C THR A 506 -4.33 41.91 -10.95
N PHE A 507 -3.43 42.51 -10.18
CA PHE A 507 -3.64 42.75 -8.74
C PHE A 507 -4.86 43.65 -8.45
N ALA A 508 -5.11 44.64 -9.30
CA ALA A 508 -6.27 45.52 -9.21
C ALA A 508 -7.59 44.90 -9.72
N ASN A 509 -7.62 43.61 -10.07
CA ASN A 509 -8.75 42.91 -10.68
C ASN A 509 -9.27 43.54 -11.99
N LEU A 510 -8.42 44.29 -12.70
CA LEU A 510 -8.74 44.88 -14.00
C LEU A 510 -8.50 43.89 -15.16
N MET A 511 -7.77 42.81 -14.88
CA MET A 511 -7.56 41.67 -15.78
C MET A 511 -7.20 40.43 -14.95
N SER A 512 -7.18 39.27 -15.58
CA SER A 512 -6.78 38.01 -14.94
C SER A 512 -5.65 37.34 -15.73
N LEU A 513 -4.64 36.87 -15.02
CA LEU A 513 -3.60 36.00 -15.53
C LEU A 513 -3.86 34.59 -15.00
N THR A 514 -3.73 33.58 -15.86
CA THR A 514 -3.92 32.17 -15.52
C THR A 514 -2.80 31.32 -16.10
N GLY A 515 -2.62 30.11 -15.56
CA GLY A 515 -1.60 29.16 -16.02
C GLY A 515 -0.18 29.74 -15.97
N LEU A 516 0.61 29.50 -17.02
CA LEU A 516 2.02 29.92 -17.11
C LEU A 516 2.21 31.43 -16.93
N ARG A 517 1.23 32.25 -17.33
CA ARG A 517 1.33 33.72 -17.25
C ARG A 517 1.20 34.23 -15.82
N ALA A 518 0.42 33.55 -14.98
CA ALA A 518 0.35 33.86 -13.56
C ALA A 518 1.65 33.47 -12.84
N VAL A 519 2.22 32.32 -13.21
CA VAL A 519 3.51 31.87 -12.68
C VAL A 519 4.63 32.84 -13.09
N ALA A 520 4.64 33.28 -14.36
CA ALA A 520 5.62 34.27 -14.85
C ALA A 520 5.48 35.66 -14.20
N ALA A 521 4.26 36.01 -13.75
CA ALA A 521 4.00 37.28 -13.08
C ALA A 521 4.47 37.29 -11.61
N ASP A 522 4.59 36.12 -10.97
CA ASP A 522 5.15 35.97 -9.62
C ASP A 522 6.69 35.86 -9.69
N VAL A 523 7.34 36.99 -9.97
CA VAL A 523 8.80 37.03 -10.19
C VAL A 523 9.61 36.77 -8.92
N ASN A 524 8.99 36.81 -7.75
CA ASN A 524 9.64 36.49 -6.48
C ASN A 524 9.33 35.07 -5.96
N ALA A 525 8.44 34.33 -6.64
CA ALA A 525 8.03 32.96 -6.34
C ALA A 525 7.45 32.74 -4.93
N ASN A 526 6.72 33.71 -4.39
CA ASN A 526 6.06 33.59 -3.09
C ASN A 526 4.62 33.04 -3.17
N GLY A 527 4.13 32.76 -4.38
CA GLY A 527 2.79 32.26 -4.67
C GLY A 527 1.72 33.35 -4.83
N VAL A 528 2.08 34.64 -4.80
CA VAL A 528 1.14 35.77 -4.83
C VAL A 528 1.58 36.85 -5.82
N VAL A 529 0.80 37.03 -6.89
CA VAL A 529 1.00 38.10 -7.88
C VAL A 529 0.47 39.43 -7.33
N ASN A 530 1.35 40.39 -7.05
CA ASN A 530 0.95 41.72 -6.57
C ASN A 530 1.89 42.85 -7.03
N ASN A 531 1.69 44.07 -6.52
CA ASN A 531 2.51 45.23 -6.92
C ASN A 531 3.99 45.14 -6.50
N THR A 532 4.35 44.22 -5.61
CA THR A 532 5.75 43.90 -5.28
C THR A 532 6.44 43.29 -6.50
N ASP A 533 5.76 42.41 -7.23
CA ASP A 533 6.28 41.82 -8.47
C ASP A 533 6.43 42.87 -9.58
N ALA A 534 5.44 43.74 -9.73
CA ALA A 534 5.50 44.86 -10.67
C ALA A 534 6.68 45.80 -10.38
N LEU A 535 6.97 46.04 -9.10
CA LEU A 535 8.12 46.81 -8.67
C LEU A 535 9.43 46.09 -9.00
N LEU A 536 9.53 44.78 -8.74
CA LEU A 536 10.72 43.98 -9.06
C LEU A 536 11.00 43.96 -10.57
N ILE A 537 9.96 43.85 -11.40
CA ILE A 537 10.05 43.99 -12.84
C ILE A 537 10.60 45.38 -13.19
N SER A 538 9.99 46.45 -12.69
CA SER A 538 10.40 47.84 -12.97
C SER A 538 11.84 48.12 -12.57
N ARG A 539 12.29 47.55 -11.44
CA ARG A 539 13.67 47.62 -10.97
C ARG A 539 14.63 46.91 -11.92
N ARG A 540 14.31 45.69 -12.35
CA ARG A 540 15.14 44.93 -13.30
C ARG A 540 15.25 45.62 -14.65
N VAL A 541 14.15 46.21 -15.15
CA VAL A 541 14.14 47.03 -16.39
C VAL A 541 15.06 48.23 -16.28
N SER A 542 15.15 48.83 -15.09
CA SER A 542 15.99 50.00 -14.82
C SER A 542 17.46 49.66 -14.52
N GLY A 543 17.87 48.40 -14.68
CA GLY A 543 19.21 47.92 -14.33
C GLY A 543 19.47 47.80 -12.82
N LEU A 544 18.43 47.95 -12.00
CA LEU A 544 18.49 47.89 -10.52
C LEU A 544 18.13 46.48 -10.02
N GLY A 545 18.87 45.47 -10.49
CA GLY A 545 18.70 44.05 -10.12
C GLY A 545 19.31 43.11 -11.17
N GLY A 546 19.65 41.87 -10.76
CA GLY A 546 20.26 40.87 -11.65
C GLY A 546 19.24 39.88 -12.22
N ALA A 547 18.79 38.95 -11.39
CA ALA A 547 17.84 37.88 -11.73
C ALA A 547 16.60 37.90 -10.84
N PHE A 548 15.50 37.31 -11.32
CA PHE A 548 14.31 37.08 -10.52
C PHE A 548 14.49 35.83 -9.65
N ALA A 549 13.92 35.84 -8.44
CA ALA A 549 13.97 34.68 -7.56
C ALA A 549 13.13 33.52 -8.11
N GLY A 550 12.06 33.83 -8.85
CA GLY A 550 11.27 32.85 -9.61
C GLY A 550 11.94 32.32 -10.89
N GLY A 551 13.15 32.79 -11.21
CA GLY A 551 13.88 32.40 -12.42
C GLY A 551 13.58 33.27 -13.65
N ASP A 552 14.36 33.04 -14.71
CA ASP A 552 14.26 33.78 -15.98
C ASP A 552 13.30 33.11 -16.99
N TRP A 553 12.85 31.90 -16.69
CA TRP A 553 11.96 31.09 -17.52
C TRP A 553 10.96 30.35 -16.63
N VAL A 554 9.76 30.11 -17.16
CA VAL A 554 8.68 29.34 -16.54
C VAL A 554 8.44 28.06 -17.30
#